data_AF-A0AA37I029-F1
#
_entry.id   AF-A0AA37I029-F1
#
_cell.length_a   1.000
_cell.length_b   1.000
_cell.length_c   1.000
_cell.angle_alpha   90.00
_cell.angle_beta   90.00
_cell.angle_gamma   90.00
#
_symmetry.space_group_name_H-M   'P 1'
#
loop_
_entity.id
_entity.type
_entity.pdbx_description
1 polymer ?
#
loop_
_entity_poly.entity_id
_entity_poly.type
_entity_poly.pdbx_seq_one_letter_code
_entity_poly.pdbx_strand_id
1 'polypeptide(L)'
;MNTSFVAFLNKEGIACASDTDMTLYTLSRQEPVALAVNSYSPIPWDAIINTYLKKGEIAKHEVFGDYARDFCNYLCSVEVDPAWKKMTEDDRNIIFLGFGTDDVFPSAVDIMVHIDEETDKLVCDFNIERGIDHDNETDFFTLSHFEKTQPIMYGISHAAHLKLIDKQVELIEVFKNRILEAVKETKFEESVRNRLCEYDTEEEFKKHTFKQTYKQLDRINTAIDSFNIEDLVKVVEDFVDAKVQLDHLKAGGKGELPHARELAVITRTEGVVYIKHCLFGL
;
A
#
# COMPACT_ATOMS: atom_id res chain seq x y z
N MET A 1 -10.72 7.70 -10.72
CA MET A 1 -10.70 6.22 -10.63
C MET A 1 -9.30 5.86 -10.21
N ASN A 2 -9.14 4.87 -9.35
CA ASN A 2 -7.84 4.50 -8.83
C ASN A 2 -7.59 3.04 -9.15
N THR A 3 -6.32 2.74 -9.40
CA THR A 3 -5.82 1.38 -9.54
C THR A 3 -5.85 0.70 -8.17
N SER A 4 -6.49 -0.47 -8.08
CA SER A 4 -6.39 -1.37 -6.93
C SER A 4 -5.27 -2.36 -7.20
N PHE A 5 -4.11 -2.12 -6.60
CA PHE A 5 -2.95 -2.99 -6.71
C PHE A 5 -2.49 -3.47 -5.34
N VAL A 6 -2.08 -4.73 -5.27
CA VAL A 6 -1.39 -5.29 -4.11
C VAL A 6 -0.22 -6.17 -4.55
N ALA A 7 0.86 -6.14 -3.78
CA ALA A 7 1.96 -7.08 -3.88
C ALA A 7 2.24 -7.68 -2.50
N PHE A 8 2.28 -9.00 -2.39
CA PHE A 8 2.67 -9.74 -1.19
C PHE A 8 4.03 -10.39 -1.41
N LEU A 9 4.90 -10.25 -0.43
CA LEU A 9 6.28 -10.71 -0.46
C LEU A 9 6.54 -11.65 0.71
N ASN A 10 7.21 -12.75 0.43
CA ASN A 10 7.84 -13.62 1.44
C ASN A 10 9.09 -14.29 0.85
N LYS A 11 9.63 -15.29 1.54
CA LYS A 11 10.85 -16.01 1.12
C LYS A 11 10.71 -16.80 -0.20
N GLU A 12 9.49 -17.12 -0.62
CA GLU A 12 9.21 -17.84 -1.88
C GLU A 12 9.23 -16.89 -3.10
N GLY A 13 8.95 -15.60 -2.88
CA GLY A 13 8.96 -14.58 -3.93
C GLY A 13 7.91 -13.50 -3.72
N ILE A 14 7.47 -12.92 -4.84
CA ILE A 14 6.47 -11.86 -4.87
C ILE A 14 5.29 -12.35 -5.71
N ALA A 15 4.07 -12.21 -5.20
CA ALA A 15 2.87 -12.25 -6.02
C ALA A 15 2.22 -10.86 -6.02
N CYS A 16 1.71 -10.44 -7.17
CA CYS A 16 1.07 -9.14 -7.30
C CYS A 16 -0.13 -9.19 -8.25
N ALA A 17 -1.14 -8.39 -7.95
CA ALA A 17 -2.38 -8.31 -8.70
C ALA A 17 -2.86 -6.87 -8.85
N SER A 18 -3.54 -6.59 -9.97
CA SER A 18 -4.21 -5.31 -10.24
C SER A 18 -5.60 -5.50 -10.84
N ASP A 19 -6.52 -4.57 -10.55
CA ASP A 19 -7.83 -4.48 -11.20
C ASP A 19 -7.79 -3.82 -12.59
N THR A 20 -6.64 -3.27 -12.98
CA THR A 20 -6.43 -2.64 -14.28
C THR A 20 -5.21 -3.17 -15.01
N ASP A 21 -5.31 -3.19 -16.34
CA ASP A 21 -4.17 -3.43 -17.23
C ASP A 21 -3.19 -2.25 -17.19
N MET A 22 -1.94 -2.49 -17.60
CA MET A 22 -0.88 -1.47 -17.63
C MET A 22 -0.54 -0.90 -16.24
N THR A 23 -0.72 -1.72 -15.21
CA THR A 23 -0.28 -1.41 -13.84
C THR A 23 1.12 -1.93 -13.62
N LEU A 24 1.42 -3.16 -14.04
CA LEU A 24 2.70 -3.81 -13.82
C LEU A 24 3.54 -3.86 -15.09
N TYR A 25 4.82 -3.49 -14.96
CA TYR A 25 5.79 -3.47 -16.05
C TYR A 25 7.02 -4.30 -15.68
N THR A 26 7.42 -5.19 -16.57
CA THR A 26 8.70 -5.91 -16.47
C THR A 26 9.82 -5.00 -16.97
N LEU A 27 10.80 -4.69 -16.12
CA LEU A 27 11.91 -3.80 -16.50
C LEU A 27 13.11 -4.54 -17.09
N SER A 28 13.22 -5.85 -16.87
CA SER A 28 14.29 -6.66 -17.46
C SER A 28 13.81 -8.06 -17.78
N ARG A 29 14.36 -8.62 -18.86
CA ARG A 29 14.19 -10.05 -19.19
C ARG A 29 15.20 -10.94 -18.49
N GLN A 30 16.28 -10.36 -17.97
CA GLN A 30 17.37 -11.08 -17.30
C GLN A 30 17.29 -10.94 -15.79
N GLU A 31 16.89 -9.76 -15.30
CA GLU A 31 16.79 -9.47 -13.87
C GLU A 31 15.32 -9.50 -13.44
N PRO A 32 15.01 -10.09 -12.27
CA PRO A 32 13.65 -10.20 -11.75
C PRO A 32 13.19 -8.86 -11.18
N VAL A 33 13.00 -7.84 -12.04
CA VAL A 33 12.66 -6.48 -11.64
C VAL A 33 11.38 -6.03 -12.35
N ALA A 34 10.41 -5.61 -11.55
CA ALA A 34 9.16 -5.04 -12.02
C ALA A 34 8.89 -3.66 -11.39
N LEU A 35 8.05 -2.89 -12.07
CA LEU A 35 7.56 -1.60 -11.64
C LEU A 35 6.04 -1.59 -11.71
N ALA A 36 5.39 -1.29 -10.60
CA ALA A 36 3.96 -1.05 -10.52
C ALA A 36 3.68 0.46 -10.50
N VAL A 37 2.70 0.91 -11.27
CA VAL A 37 2.29 2.33 -11.36
C VAL A 37 0.76 2.44 -11.38
N ASN A 38 0.22 3.56 -10.94
CA ASN A 38 -1.21 3.80 -11.09
C ASN A 38 -1.55 4.08 -12.56
N SER A 39 -2.29 3.17 -13.21
CA SER A 39 -2.67 3.26 -14.63
C SER A 39 -3.60 4.43 -14.96
N TYR A 40 -4.25 5.02 -13.95
CA TYR A 40 -5.08 6.22 -14.09
C TYR A 40 -4.33 7.53 -13.84
N SER A 41 -3.05 7.46 -13.47
CA SER A 41 -2.21 8.65 -13.33
C SER A 41 -2.18 9.45 -14.64
N PRO A 42 -2.17 10.80 -14.60
CA PRO A 42 -2.01 11.60 -15.80
C PRO A 42 -0.60 11.47 -16.41
N ILE A 43 0.36 10.88 -15.68
CA ILE A 43 1.68 10.56 -16.21
C ILE A 43 1.55 9.39 -17.20
N PRO A 44 2.06 9.51 -18.44
CA PRO A 44 2.02 8.45 -19.44
C PRO A 44 3.09 7.40 -19.14
N TRP A 45 2.86 6.61 -18.09
CA TRP A 45 3.83 5.64 -17.57
C TRP A 45 4.26 4.63 -18.63
N ASP A 46 3.33 4.15 -19.45
CA ASP A 46 3.60 3.25 -20.57
C ASP A 46 4.66 3.84 -21.52
N ALA A 47 4.50 5.11 -21.92
CA ALA A 47 5.41 5.78 -22.84
C ALA A 47 6.78 6.04 -22.19
N ILE A 48 6.79 6.46 -20.93
CA ILE A 48 8.02 6.73 -20.16
C ILE A 48 8.82 5.44 -19.96
N ILE A 49 8.17 4.38 -19.49
CA ILE A 49 8.82 3.08 -19.25
C ILE A 49 9.31 2.48 -20.57
N ASN A 50 8.50 2.51 -21.63
CA ASN A 50 8.95 2.05 -22.95
C ASN A 50 10.15 2.85 -23.48
N THR A 51 10.22 4.16 -23.19
CA THR A 51 11.36 5.00 -23.58
C THR A 51 12.60 4.68 -22.75
N TYR A 52 12.44 4.45 -21.45
CA TYR A 52 13.50 3.96 -20.57
C TYR A 52 14.12 2.67 -21.10
N LEU A 53 13.29 1.67 -21.38
CA LEU A 53 13.72 0.34 -21.85
C LEU A 53 14.36 0.37 -23.24
N LYS A 54 14.02 1.36 -24.08
CA LYS A 54 14.66 1.54 -25.41
C LYS A 54 16.11 2.01 -25.33
N LYS A 55 16.55 2.56 -24.19
CA LYS A 55 17.94 3.02 -24.01
C LYS A 55 18.94 1.87 -23.86
N GLY A 56 18.47 0.66 -23.59
CA GLY A 56 19.28 -0.54 -23.40
C GLY A 56 18.70 -1.45 -22.31
N GLU A 57 19.41 -2.54 -22.01
CA GLU A 57 19.10 -3.32 -20.82
C GLU A 57 19.38 -2.48 -19.57
N ILE A 58 18.53 -2.62 -18.53
CA ILE A 58 18.77 -1.97 -17.25
C ILE A 58 20.12 -2.44 -16.68
N ALA A 59 20.84 -1.54 -16.02
CA ALA A 59 22.07 -1.89 -15.33
C ALA A 59 21.76 -2.92 -14.23
N LYS A 60 22.69 -3.85 -14.00
CA LYS A 60 22.58 -4.80 -12.90
C LYS A 60 23.04 -4.13 -11.62
N HIS A 61 22.28 -4.32 -10.55
CA HIS A 61 22.63 -3.79 -9.24
C HIS A 61 22.62 -4.91 -8.20
N GLU A 62 23.65 -4.95 -7.35
CA GLU A 62 23.71 -5.88 -6.22
C GLU A 62 22.59 -5.56 -5.21
N VAL A 63 22.37 -4.28 -4.92
CA VAL A 63 21.33 -3.80 -4.00
C VAL A 63 20.06 -3.46 -4.78
N PHE A 64 18.93 -4.05 -4.40
CA PHE A 64 17.67 -3.85 -5.13
C PHE A 64 17.24 -2.37 -5.24
N GLY A 65 17.41 -1.58 -4.18
CA GLY A 65 17.05 -0.16 -4.19
C GLY A 65 17.78 0.68 -5.23
N ASP A 66 18.92 0.23 -5.74
CA ASP A 66 19.66 0.96 -6.78
C ASP A 66 18.97 0.89 -8.15
N TYR A 67 18.20 -0.17 -8.45
CA TYR A 67 17.35 -0.19 -9.64
C TYR A 67 16.31 0.94 -9.62
N ALA A 68 15.69 1.15 -8.45
CA ALA A 68 14.75 2.24 -8.24
C ALA A 68 15.43 3.61 -8.39
N ARG A 69 16.61 3.80 -7.79
CA ARG A 69 17.39 5.05 -7.91
C ARG A 69 17.76 5.36 -9.35
N ASP A 70 18.18 4.36 -10.13
CA ASP A 70 18.53 4.53 -11.54
C ASP A 70 17.33 4.95 -12.39
N PHE A 71 16.16 4.36 -12.15
CA PHE A 71 14.93 4.79 -12.81
C PHE A 71 14.50 6.20 -12.38
N CYS A 72 14.57 6.53 -11.10
CA CYS A 72 14.27 7.87 -10.59
C CYS A 72 15.20 8.94 -11.18
N ASN A 73 16.49 8.62 -11.32
CA ASN A 73 17.46 9.49 -12.00
C ASN A 73 17.06 9.74 -13.47
N TYR A 74 16.52 8.72 -14.14
CA TYR A 74 15.94 8.89 -15.48
C TYR A 74 14.68 9.77 -15.45
N LEU A 75 13.76 9.58 -14.48
CA LEU A 75 12.54 10.39 -14.37
C LEU A 75 12.84 11.89 -14.24
N CYS A 76 13.90 12.27 -13.53
CA CYS A 76 14.37 13.66 -13.43
C CYS A 76 14.75 14.31 -14.78
N SER A 77 14.93 13.49 -15.84
CA SER A 77 15.21 13.95 -17.21
C SER A 77 13.97 14.02 -18.11
N VAL A 78 12.81 13.56 -17.64
CA VAL A 78 11.56 13.56 -18.39
C VAL A 78 10.97 14.98 -18.36
N GLU A 79 10.55 15.47 -19.53
CA GLU A 79 9.85 16.76 -19.64
C GLU A 79 8.46 16.66 -19.00
N VAL A 80 8.14 17.61 -18.12
CA VAL A 80 6.86 17.66 -17.40
C VAL A 80 5.78 18.31 -18.27
N ASP A 81 4.66 17.60 -18.45
CA ASP A 81 3.44 18.22 -19.00
C ASP A 81 2.72 19.03 -17.91
N PRO A 82 2.32 20.29 -18.18
CA PRO A 82 1.51 21.08 -17.24
C PRO A 82 0.24 20.38 -16.72
N ALA A 83 -0.33 19.45 -17.46
CA ALA A 83 -1.48 18.66 -17.04
C ALA A 83 -1.19 17.80 -15.79
N TRP A 84 0.07 17.38 -15.60
CA TRP A 84 0.48 16.54 -14.47
C TRP A 84 0.53 17.30 -13.14
N LYS A 85 0.52 18.64 -13.15
CA LYS A 85 0.48 19.45 -11.91
C LYS A 85 -0.79 19.25 -11.07
N LYS A 86 -1.82 18.60 -11.63
CA LYS A 86 -3.09 18.30 -10.94
C LYS A 86 -3.16 16.90 -10.35
N MET A 87 -2.05 16.14 -10.33
CA MET A 87 -1.99 14.81 -9.72
C MET A 87 -2.45 14.83 -8.26
N THR A 88 -3.30 13.86 -7.91
CA THR A 88 -3.59 13.49 -6.53
C THR A 88 -2.43 12.70 -5.93
N GLU A 89 -2.42 12.43 -4.63
CA GLU A 89 -1.38 11.59 -4.02
C GLU A 89 -1.40 10.15 -4.58
N ASP A 90 -2.58 9.61 -4.89
CA ASP A 90 -2.70 8.26 -5.48
C ASP A 90 -2.09 8.19 -6.89
N ASP A 91 -1.99 9.32 -7.61
CA ASP A 91 -1.41 9.36 -8.96
C ASP A 91 0.12 9.35 -8.96
N ARG A 92 0.72 9.55 -7.78
CA ARG A 92 2.14 9.82 -7.58
C ARG A 92 2.93 8.61 -7.09
N ASN A 93 2.27 7.58 -6.56
CA ASN A 93 2.96 6.40 -6.04
C ASN A 93 3.37 5.44 -7.17
N ILE A 94 4.62 5.00 -7.13
CA ILE A 94 5.14 3.87 -7.90
C ILE A 94 5.85 2.89 -6.97
N ILE A 95 5.78 1.59 -7.28
CA ILE A 95 6.40 0.54 -6.46
C ILE A 95 7.33 -0.30 -7.32
N PHE A 96 8.60 -0.38 -6.91
CA PHE A 96 9.55 -1.35 -7.45
C PHE A 96 9.43 -2.66 -6.69
N LEU A 97 9.47 -3.78 -7.41
CA LEU A 97 9.37 -5.14 -6.88
C LEU A 97 10.41 -6.04 -7.54
N GLY A 98 11.17 -6.81 -6.77
CA GLY A 98 12.16 -7.71 -7.38
C GLY A 98 13.28 -8.17 -6.47
N PHE A 99 14.42 -8.48 -7.09
CA PHE A 99 15.63 -8.95 -6.41
C PHE A 99 16.85 -8.17 -6.91
N GLY A 100 17.78 -7.89 -6.01
CA GLY A 100 19.16 -7.56 -6.37
C GLY A 100 19.87 -8.73 -7.07
N THR A 101 21.03 -8.43 -7.66
CA THR A 101 21.77 -9.41 -8.47
C THR A 101 22.23 -10.61 -7.65
N ASP A 102 22.49 -10.45 -6.36
CA ASP A 102 22.94 -11.53 -5.47
C ASP A 102 21.95 -11.83 -4.34
N ASP A 103 20.76 -11.20 -4.37
CA ASP A 103 19.73 -11.39 -3.36
C ASP A 103 19.12 -12.79 -3.47
N VAL A 104 18.95 -13.43 -2.31
CA VAL A 104 18.25 -14.71 -2.19
C VAL A 104 16.74 -14.49 -2.06
N PHE A 105 16.34 -13.39 -1.41
CA PHE A 105 14.96 -13.07 -1.08
C PHE A 105 14.54 -11.75 -1.73
N PRO A 106 13.23 -11.53 -1.96
CA PRO A 106 12.76 -10.37 -2.68
C PRO A 106 12.81 -9.08 -1.84
N SER A 107 12.73 -7.95 -2.54
CA SER A 107 12.63 -6.62 -1.97
C SER A 107 11.60 -5.78 -2.73
N ALA A 108 11.16 -4.70 -2.08
CA ALA A 108 10.25 -3.73 -2.63
C ALA A 108 10.61 -2.31 -2.19
N VAL A 109 10.33 -1.34 -3.06
CA VAL A 109 10.56 0.09 -2.81
C VAL A 109 9.32 0.89 -3.20
N ASP A 110 8.71 1.58 -2.25
CA ASP A 110 7.63 2.55 -2.46
C ASP A 110 8.25 3.95 -2.67
N ILE A 111 7.85 4.60 -3.76
CA ILE A 111 8.37 5.88 -4.19
C ILE A 111 7.21 6.82 -4.49
N MET A 112 7.26 8.02 -3.91
CA MET A 112 6.38 9.13 -4.27
C MET A 112 7.02 9.98 -5.36
N VAL A 113 6.34 10.14 -6.49
CA VAL A 113 6.78 11.00 -7.60
C VAL A 113 6.00 12.31 -7.57
N HIS A 114 6.68 13.42 -7.41
CA HIS A 114 6.05 14.74 -7.44
C HIS A 114 6.73 15.65 -8.46
N ILE A 115 6.09 16.77 -8.78
CA ILE A 115 6.66 17.81 -9.64
C ILE A 115 7.22 18.89 -8.74
N ASP A 116 8.50 19.18 -8.88
CA ASP A 116 9.13 20.33 -8.25
C ASP A 116 8.65 21.61 -8.95
N GLU A 117 8.04 22.51 -8.18
CA GLU A 117 7.39 23.72 -8.72
C GLU A 117 8.39 24.77 -9.23
N GLU A 118 9.65 24.72 -8.78
CA GLU A 118 10.67 25.70 -9.17
C GLU A 118 11.39 25.28 -10.46
N THR A 119 11.62 23.97 -10.62
CA THR A 119 12.42 23.41 -11.71
C THR A 119 11.58 22.76 -12.81
N ASP A 120 10.28 22.55 -12.59
CA ASP A 120 9.36 21.84 -13.49
C ASP A 120 9.90 20.45 -13.87
N LYS A 121 10.45 19.73 -12.88
CA LYS A 121 10.97 18.37 -13.03
C LYS A 121 10.24 17.39 -12.15
N LEU A 122 10.20 16.13 -12.59
CA LEU A 122 9.82 15.03 -11.72
C LEU A 122 10.92 14.82 -10.67
N VAL A 123 10.51 14.68 -9.41
CA VAL A 123 11.34 14.36 -8.26
C VAL A 123 10.74 13.15 -7.57
N CYS A 124 11.60 12.28 -7.04
CA CYS A 124 11.22 11.02 -6.44
C CYS A 124 11.65 11.00 -4.97
N ASP A 125 10.69 10.81 -4.07
CA ASP A 125 10.92 10.60 -2.65
C ASP A 125 10.78 9.12 -2.32
N PHE A 126 11.81 8.54 -1.71
CA PHE A 126 11.79 7.15 -1.28
C PHE A 126 11.07 7.06 0.07
N ASN A 127 9.86 6.49 0.05
CA ASN A 127 9.03 6.39 1.25
C ASN A 127 9.48 5.21 2.12
N ILE A 128 9.55 4.03 1.51
CA ILE A 128 9.79 2.75 2.19
C ILE A 128 10.64 1.87 1.28
N GLU A 129 11.73 1.33 1.83
CA GLU A 129 12.55 0.28 1.21
C GLU A 129 12.56 -0.92 2.16
N ARG A 130 12.08 -2.08 1.68
CA ARG A 130 11.91 -3.29 2.48
C ARG A 130 12.47 -4.49 1.73
N GLY A 131 13.42 -5.17 2.36
CA GLY A 131 13.90 -6.47 1.93
C GLY A 131 13.37 -7.56 2.84
N ILE A 132 13.03 -8.70 2.24
CA ILE A 132 12.80 -9.94 2.98
C ILE A 132 14.16 -10.52 3.35
N ASP A 133 14.30 -10.91 4.62
CA ASP A 133 15.51 -11.54 5.13
C ASP A 133 15.15 -12.62 6.17
N HIS A 134 16.11 -13.01 7.01
CA HIS A 134 15.87 -14.00 8.06
C HIS A 134 15.10 -13.46 9.26
N ASP A 135 15.10 -12.14 9.46
CA ASP A 135 14.44 -11.43 10.55
C ASP A 135 13.11 -10.76 10.11
N ASN A 136 12.99 -10.41 8.82
CA ASN A 136 11.83 -9.82 8.17
C ASN A 136 11.26 -10.79 7.13
N GLU A 137 10.31 -11.63 7.55
CA GLU A 137 9.89 -12.76 6.72
C GLU A 137 8.86 -12.41 5.64
N THR A 138 8.11 -11.31 5.83
CA THR A 138 7.04 -10.90 4.93
C THR A 138 6.85 -9.40 4.85
N ASP A 139 6.33 -8.92 3.72
CA ASP A 139 5.82 -7.57 3.60
C ASP A 139 4.70 -7.49 2.53
N PHE A 140 3.99 -6.38 2.49
CA PHE A 140 3.02 -6.10 1.44
C PHE A 140 2.98 -4.63 1.05
N PHE A 141 2.69 -4.38 -0.23
CA PHE A 141 2.67 -3.04 -0.82
C PHE A 141 1.38 -2.82 -1.62
N THR A 142 0.89 -1.59 -1.66
CA THR A 142 -0.32 -1.20 -2.42
C THR A 142 -0.13 0.15 -3.07
N LEU A 143 -0.53 0.33 -4.34
CA LEU A 143 -0.47 1.65 -5.01
C LEU A 143 -1.53 2.63 -4.51
N SER A 144 -2.64 2.12 -3.96
CA SER A 144 -3.71 2.96 -3.42
C SER A 144 -3.39 3.44 -2.02
N HIS A 145 -3.90 4.62 -1.63
CA HIS A 145 -3.97 5.05 -0.23
C HIS A 145 -4.39 3.90 0.67
N PHE A 146 -3.53 3.57 1.64
CA PHE A 146 -3.69 2.42 2.50
C PHE A 146 -5.06 2.40 3.23
N GLU A 147 -5.64 3.58 3.50
CA GLU A 147 -7.00 3.70 4.06
C GLU A 147 -8.09 2.98 3.24
N LYS A 148 -7.92 2.88 1.92
CA LYS A 148 -8.88 2.24 1.01
C LYS A 148 -8.81 0.72 1.11
N THR A 149 -7.65 0.17 1.46
CA THR A 149 -7.40 -1.28 1.60
C THR A 149 -7.58 -1.77 3.03
N GLN A 150 -7.50 -0.89 4.03
CA GLN A 150 -7.73 -1.20 5.45
C GLN A 150 -9.00 -1.99 5.76
N PRO A 151 -10.17 -1.75 5.15
CA PRO A 151 -11.35 -2.58 5.43
C PRO A 151 -11.16 -4.05 5.04
N ILE A 152 -10.39 -4.32 3.99
CA ILE A 152 -10.09 -5.68 3.55
C ILE A 152 -9.01 -6.30 4.46
N MET A 153 -7.94 -5.55 4.76
CA MET A 153 -6.83 -6.04 5.59
C MET A 153 -7.21 -6.18 7.08
N TYR A 154 -7.85 -5.17 7.65
CA TYR A 154 -8.08 -5.05 9.09
C TYR A 154 -9.55 -5.20 9.49
N GLY A 155 -10.46 -5.32 8.52
CA GLY A 155 -11.90 -5.41 8.77
C GLY A 155 -12.59 -4.07 9.06
N ILE A 156 -11.85 -2.96 9.11
CA ILE A 156 -12.38 -1.64 9.44
C ILE A 156 -11.53 -0.52 8.81
N SER A 157 -12.19 0.53 8.32
CA SER A 157 -11.52 1.74 7.78
C SER A 157 -11.04 2.68 8.90
N HIS A 158 -9.98 3.46 8.65
CA HIS A 158 -9.53 4.53 9.54
C HIS A 158 -10.65 5.49 9.96
N ALA A 159 -11.47 5.96 9.01
CA ALA A 159 -12.59 6.85 9.29
C ALA A 159 -13.64 6.22 10.24
N ALA A 160 -13.88 4.92 10.13
CA ALA A 160 -14.77 4.20 11.06
C ALA A 160 -14.14 4.05 12.44
N HIS A 161 -12.82 3.83 12.51
CA HIS A 161 -12.08 3.83 13.78
C HIS A 161 -12.18 5.16 14.52
N LEU A 162 -11.96 6.28 13.83
CA LEU A 162 -12.08 7.61 14.43
C LEU A 162 -13.49 7.85 14.99
N LYS A 163 -14.54 7.49 14.23
CA LYS A 163 -15.93 7.59 14.72
C LYS A 163 -16.22 6.73 15.93
N LEU A 164 -15.60 5.55 16.04
CA LEU A 164 -15.74 4.70 17.22
C LEU A 164 -15.10 5.36 18.44
N ILE A 165 -13.92 5.97 18.28
CA ILE A 165 -13.25 6.71 19.36
C ILE A 165 -14.13 7.86 19.84
N ASP A 166 -14.66 8.68 18.92
CA ASP A 166 -15.55 9.80 19.26
C ASP A 166 -16.76 9.34 20.09
N LYS A 167 -17.39 8.22 19.68
CA LYS A 167 -18.53 7.66 20.39
C LYS A 167 -18.18 7.10 21.76
N GLN A 168 -17.01 6.51 21.91
CA GLN A 168 -16.54 6.04 23.21
C GLN A 168 -16.23 7.20 24.14
N VAL A 169 -15.60 8.28 23.64
CA VAL A 169 -15.37 9.51 24.40
C VAL A 169 -16.69 10.09 24.90
N GLU A 170 -17.70 10.21 24.02
CA GLU A 170 -19.05 10.69 24.38
C GLU A 170 -19.67 9.86 25.52
N LEU A 171 -19.60 8.52 25.43
CA LEU A 171 -20.17 7.61 26.43
C LEU A 171 -19.44 7.70 27.78
N ILE A 172 -18.11 7.78 27.77
CA ILE A 172 -17.32 7.88 28.99
C ILE A 172 -17.55 9.23 29.68
N GLU A 173 -17.71 10.33 28.93
CA GLU A 173 -18.05 11.61 29.54
C GLU A 173 -19.43 11.57 30.23
N VAL A 174 -20.42 10.90 29.63
CA VAL A 174 -21.70 10.63 30.31
C VAL A 174 -21.51 9.83 31.59
N PHE A 175 -20.63 8.81 31.57
CA PHE A 175 -20.33 8.00 32.74
C PHE A 175 -19.59 8.78 33.84
N LYS A 176 -18.58 9.59 33.49
CA LYS A 176 -17.88 10.49 34.40
C LYS A 176 -18.85 11.42 35.11
N ASN A 177 -19.77 12.04 34.36
CA ASN A 177 -20.80 12.92 34.94
C ASN A 177 -21.73 12.20 35.92
N ARG A 178 -22.15 10.96 35.62
CA ARG A 178 -22.96 10.14 36.54
C ARG A 178 -22.23 9.82 37.84
N ILE A 179 -20.93 9.51 37.76
CA ILE A 179 -20.10 9.27 38.96
C ILE A 179 -20.02 10.56 39.79
N LEU A 180 -19.72 11.70 39.15
CA LEU A 180 -19.61 12.98 39.84
C LEU A 180 -20.91 13.37 40.56
N GLU A 181 -22.06 13.17 39.93
CA GLU A 181 -23.35 13.41 40.57
C GLU A 181 -23.62 12.45 41.74
N ALA A 182 -23.18 11.19 41.65
CA ALA A 182 -23.36 10.21 42.73
C ALA A 182 -22.50 10.49 43.98
N VAL A 183 -21.35 11.16 43.82
CA VAL A 183 -20.44 11.52 44.93
C VAL A 183 -20.55 12.97 45.36
N LYS A 184 -21.48 13.73 44.78
CA LYS A 184 -21.72 15.12 45.07
C LYS A 184 -22.00 15.35 46.56
N GLU A 185 -21.42 16.41 47.13
CA GLU A 185 -21.54 16.75 48.57
C GLU A 185 -20.98 15.69 49.53
N THR A 186 -20.28 14.67 49.01
CA THR A 186 -19.55 13.72 49.84
C THR A 186 -18.11 14.18 50.05
N LYS A 187 -17.46 13.65 51.09
CA LYS A 187 -16.02 13.86 51.33
C LYS A 187 -15.09 13.37 50.21
N PHE A 188 -15.63 12.66 49.22
CA PHE A 188 -14.88 12.06 48.12
C PHE A 188 -14.96 12.86 46.82
N GLU A 189 -15.82 13.90 46.73
CA GLU A 189 -16.11 14.61 45.47
C GLU A 189 -14.83 15.13 44.79
N GLU A 190 -13.99 15.85 45.53
CA GLU A 190 -12.76 16.45 45.00
C GLU A 190 -11.75 15.40 44.54
N SER A 191 -11.56 14.33 45.33
CA SER A 191 -10.65 13.23 45.00
C SER A 191 -11.11 12.47 43.74
N VAL A 192 -12.41 12.23 43.59
CA VAL A 192 -12.97 11.57 42.42
C VAL A 192 -12.88 12.46 41.19
N ARG A 193 -13.19 13.76 41.31
CA ARG A 193 -13.07 14.73 40.22
C ARG A 193 -11.66 14.79 39.64
N ASN A 194 -10.65 14.94 40.50
CA ASN A 194 -9.26 14.99 40.06
C ASN A 194 -8.87 13.72 39.28
N ARG A 195 -9.24 12.55 39.82
CA ARG A 195 -8.93 11.26 39.17
C ARG A 195 -9.65 11.06 37.83
N LEU A 196 -10.86 11.57 37.66
CA LEU A 196 -11.58 11.50 36.39
C LEU A 196 -11.06 12.50 35.35
N CYS A 197 -10.56 13.67 35.77
CA CYS A 197 -9.93 14.66 34.90
C CYS A 197 -8.56 14.20 34.39
N GLU A 198 -7.80 13.43 35.18
CA GLU A 198 -6.53 12.83 34.76
C GLU A 198 -6.71 11.72 33.70
N TYR A 199 -7.92 11.17 33.55
CA TYR A 199 -8.19 10.10 32.59
C TYR A 199 -8.49 10.65 31.19
N ASP A 200 -7.47 10.59 30.33
CA ASP A 200 -7.60 10.86 28.90
C ASP A 200 -8.23 9.66 28.17
N THR A 201 -9.54 9.76 27.97
CA THR A 201 -10.32 8.72 27.30
C THR A 201 -9.84 8.51 25.86
N GLU A 202 -9.58 9.58 25.13
CA GLU A 202 -9.25 9.50 23.71
C GLU A 202 -7.92 8.75 23.52
N GLU A 203 -6.91 9.13 24.30
CA GLU A 203 -5.59 8.53 24.25
C GLU A 203 -5.61 7.04 24.63
N GLU A 204 -6.38 6.66 25.65
CA GLU A 204 -6.53 5.25 26.04
C GLU A 204 -7.22 4.40 24.96
N PHE A 205 -8.25 4.95 24.31
CA PHE A 205 -8.91 4.24 23.19
C PHE A 205 -8.03 4.17 21.94
N LYS A 206 -7.24 5.21 21.65
CA LYS A 206 -6.23 5.16 20.59
C LYS A 206 -5.23 4.04 20.84
N LYS A 207 -4.63 3.97 22.03
CA LYS A 207 -3.69 2.89 22.41
C LYS A 207 -4.30 1.50 22.23
N HIS A 208 -5.54 1.31 22.68
CA HIS A 208 -6.23 0.03 22.51
C HIS A 208 -6.44 -0.31 21.04
N THR A 209 -6.89 0.66 20.25
CA THR A 209 -7.16 0.51 18.81
C THR A 209 -5.88 0.13 18.06
N PHE A 210 -4.79 0.89 18.24
CA PHE A 210 -3.49 0.59 17.64
C PHE A 210 -3.05 -0.83 17.97
N LYS A 211 -3.17 -1.25 19.23
CA LYS A 211 -2.82 -2.62 19.65
C LYS A 211 -3.61 -3.70 18.90
N GLN A 212 -4.90 -3.47 18.61
CA GLN A 212 -5.69 -4.43 17.83
C GLN A 212 -5.30 -4.42 16.35
N THR A 213 -5.00 -3.26 15.78
CA THR A 213 -4.49 -3.15 14.41
C THR A 213 -3.18 -3.92 14.24
N TYR A 214 -2.22 -3.75 15.17
CA TYR A 214 -0.97 -4.51 15.13
C TYR A 214 -1.18 -6.01 15.26
N LYS A 215 -2.10 -6.47 16.10
CA LYS A 215 -2.45 -7.89 16.17
C LYS A 215 -3.02 -8.44 14.86
N GLN A 216 -3.78 -7.63 14.11
CA GLN A 216 -4.28 -8.04 12.80
C GLN A 216 -3.15 -8.07 11.76
N LEU A 217 -2.26 -7.09 11.78
CA LEU A 217 -1.03 -7.12 10.99
C LEU A 217 -0.21 -8.39 11.25
N ASP A 218 0.04 -8.73 12.52
CA ASP A 218 0.80 -9.92 12.88
C ASP A 218 0.16 -11.20 12.31
N ARG A 219 -1.17 -11.30 12.32
CA ARG A 219 -1.90 -12.44 11.75
C ARG A 219 -1.78 -12.50 10.23
N ILE A 220 -1.85 -11.36 9.55
CA ILE A 220 -1.66 -11.27 8.10
C ILE A 220 -0.24 -11.71 7.76
N ASN A 221 0.77 -11.17 8.45
CA ASN A 221 2.17 -11.53 8.25
C ASN A 221 2.41 -13.03 8.51
N THR A 222 1.86 -13.57 9.60
CA THR A 222 1.95 -15.02 9.90
C THR A 222 1.33 -15.85 8.77
N ALA A 223 0.22 -15.40 8.18
CA ALA A 223 -0.40 -16.11 7.07
C ALA A 223 0.46 -16.03 5.80
N ILE A 224 0.90 -14.82 5.43
CA ILE A 224 1.75 -14.58 4.25
C ILE A 224 3.06 -15.37 4.35
N ASP A 225 3.67 -15.47 5.53
CA ASP A 225 4.92 -16.21 5.74
C ASP A 225 4.74 -17.70 5.45
N SER A 226 3.57 -18.25 5.81
CA SER A 226 3.25 -19.66 5.62
C SER A 226 2.88 -20.05 4.19
N PHE A 227 2.68 -19.08 3.29
CA PHE A 227 2.20 -19.31 1.94
C PHE A 227 3.32 -19.72 0.98
N ASN A 228 3.05 -20.74 0.17
CA ASN A 228 3.84 -20.96 -1.04
C ASN A 228 3.44 -19.93 -2.13
N ILE A 229 4.13 -19.96 -3.27
CA ILE A 229 3.88 -19.00 -4.35
C ILE A 229 2.46 -19.09 -4.94
N GLU A 230 1.86 -20.28 -5.00
CA GLU A 230 0.49 -20.48 -5.51
C GLU A 230 -0.55 -19.90 -4.55
N ASP A 231 -0.34 -20.07 -3.24
CA ASP A 231 -1.17 -19.48 -2.19
C ASP A 231 -1.08 -17.95 -2.23
N LEU A 232 0.12 -17.39 -2.41
CA LEU A 232 0.31 -15.95 -2.56
C LEU A 232 -0.48 -15.41 -3.76
N VAL A 233 -0.36 -16.06 -4.93
CA VAL A 233 -1.09 -15.69 -6.16
C VAL A 233 -2.59 -15.65 -5.92
N LYS A 234 -3.13 -16.69 -5.29
CA LYS A 234 -4.56 -16.76 -5.02
C LYS A 234 -5.01 -15.64 -4.09
N VAL A 235 -4.25 -15.36 -3.04
CA VAL A 235 -4.62 -14.36 -2.04
C VAL A 235 -4.54 -12.95 -2.62
N VAL A 236 -3.54 -12.61 -3.44
CA VAL A 236 -3.49 -11.28 -4.07
C VAL A 236 -4.61 -11.08 -5.08
N GLU A 237 -5.00 -12.12 -5.81
CA GLU A 237 -6.18 -12.09 -6.69
C GLU A 237 -7.47 -11.88 -5.90
N ASP A 238 -7.73 -12.72 -4.89
CA ASP A 238 -8.92 -12.62 -4.03
C ASP A 238 -8.98 -11.25 -3.34
N PHE A 239 -7.83 -10.68 -2.96
CA PHE A 239 -7.74 -9.36 -2.35
C PHE A 239 -8.20 -8.25 -3.29
N VAL A 240 -7.69 -8.24 -4.53
CA VAL A 240 -8.06 -7.25 -5.54
C VAL A 240 -9.55 -7.36 -5.88
N ASP A 241 -10.04 -8.58 -6.07
CA ASP A 241 -11.47 -8.83 -6.32
C ASP A 241 -12.34 -8.32 -5.16
N ALA A 242 -11.96 -8.59 -3.91
CA ALA A 242 -12.68 -8.10 -2.74
C ALA A 242 -12.64 -6.57 -2.64
N LYS A 243 -11.50 -5.95 -2.95
CA LYS A 243 -11.33 -4.49 -2.93
C LYS A 243 -12.20 -3.81 -3.99
N VAL A 244 -12.23 -4.37 -5.18
CA VAL A 244 -13.09 -3.94 -6.29
C VAL A 244 -14.56 -4.06 -5.92
N GLN A 245 -14.98 -5.20 -5.36
CA GLN A 245 -16.36 -5.40 -4.91
C GLN A 245 -16.76 -4.37 -3.84
N LEU A 246 -15.86 -4.08 -2.89
CA LEU A 246 -16.08 -3.07 -1.87
C LEU A 246 -16.28 -1.67 -2.48
N ASP A 247 -15.49 -1.29 -3.48
CA ASP A 247 -15.64 0.00 -4.16
C ASP A 247 -16.94 0.07 -4.96
N HIS A 248 -17.33 -1.02 -5.63
CA HIS A 248 -18.61 -1.11 -6.33
C HIS A 248 -19.79 -0.96 -5.36
N LEU A 249 -19.73 -1.58 -4.19
CA LEU A 249 -20.73 -1.42 -3.11
C LEU A 249 -20.80 0.03 -2.63
N LYS A 250 -19.65 0.68 -2.39
CA LYS A 250 -19.57 2.09 -2.00
C LYS A 250 -20.13 3.04 -3.08
N ALA A 251 -20.00 2.68 -4.35
CA ALA A 251 -20.54 3.43 -5.49
C ALA A 251 -22.06 3.22 -5.69
N GLY A 252 -22.73 2.42 -4.85
CA GLY A 252 -24.16 2.16 -4.94
C GLY A 252 -24.53 1.07 -5.94
N GLY A 253 -23.59 0.18 -6.28
CA GLY A 253 -23.88 -1.07 -6.98
C GLY A 253 -24.28 -0.93 -8.45
N LYS A 254 -23.73 0.07 -9.17
CA LYS A 254 -24.01 0.29 -10.59
C LYS A 254 -22.78 -0.04 -11.43
N GLY A 255 -22.94 -0.88 -12.46
CA GLY A 255 -21.90 -1.22 -13.44
C GLY A 255 -21.67 -2.73 -13.57
N GLU A 256 -20.73 -3.12 -14.43
CA GLU A 256 -20.17 -4.48 -14.42
C GLU A 256 -19.27 -4.67 -13.21
N LEU A 257 -19.27 -5.89 -12.65
CA LEU A 257 -18.37 -6.27 -11.56
C LEU A 257 -16.96 -6.47 -12.15
N PRO A 258 -15.96 -5.70 -11.70
CA PRO A 258 -14.60 -5.92 -12.14
C PRO A 258 -13.97 -7.12 -11.40
N HIS A 259 -12.99 -7.71 -12.07
CA HIS A 259 -12.13 -8.78 -11.56
C HIS A 259 -10.68 -8.33 -11.77
N ALA A 260 -9.74 -8.93 -11.04
CA ALA A 260 -8.32 -8.76 -11.29
C ALA A 260 -8.00 -8.98 -12.78
N ARG A 261 -7.30 -8.01 -13.38
CA ARG A 261 -6.94 -8.00 -14.81
C ARG A 261 -5.47 -8.32 -15.04
N GLU A 262 -4.61 -7.91 -14.12
CA GLU A 262 -3.20 -8.29 -14.11
C GLU A 262 -2.87 -9.11 -12.87
N LEU A 263 -2.11 -10.18 -13.07
CA LEU A 263 -1.63 -11.08 -12.04
C LEU A 263 -0.25 -11.58 -12.46
N ALA A 264 0.75 -11.38 -11.62
CA ALA A 264 2.10 -11.81 -11.90
C ALA A 264 2.82 -12.30 -10.66
N VAL A 265 3.83 -13.11 -10.91
CA VAL A 265 4.76 -13.63 -9.91
C VAL A 265 6.16 -13.17 -10.27
N ILE A 266 6.94 -12.82 -9.25
CA ILE A 266 8.36 -12.50 -9.39
C ILE A 266 9.14 -13.45 -8.51
N THR A 267 9.93 -14.32 -9.15
CA THR A 267 10.83 -15.24 -8.45
C THR A 267 12.25 -15.01 -8.93
N ARG A 268 13.22 -15.38 -8.10
CA ARG A 268 14.63 -15.26 -8.45
C ARG A 268 14.99 -16.09 -9.68
N THR A 269 14.37 -17.26 -9.85
CA THR A 269 14.70 -18.22 -10.91
C THR A 269 14.00 -17.93 -12.23
N GLU A 270 12.75 -17.48 -12.21
CA GLU A 270 11.94 -17.33 -13.42
C GLU A 270 11.82 -15.87 -13.88
N GLY A 271 12.24 -14.91 -13.05
CA GLY A 271 12.04 -13.51 -13.35
C GLY A 271 10.61 -13.08 -13.07
N VAL A 272 10.11 -12.15 -13.88
CA VAL A 272 8.72 -11.70 -13.83
C VAL A 272 7.88 -12.56 -14.78
N VAL A 273 6.91 -13.28 -14.23
CA VAL A 273 6.01 -14.18 -14.97
C VAL A 273 4.57 -13.71 -14.81
N TYR A 274 3.92 -13.36 -15.93
CA TYR A 274 2.49 -13.04 -15.92
C TYR A 274 1.64 -14.32 -15.93
N ILE A 275 0.72 -14.41 -14.97
CA ILE A 275 -0.31 -15.43 -14.89
C ILE A 275 -1.57 -14.95 -15.62
N LYS A 276 -1.92 -13.68 -15.43
CA LYS A 276 -2.99 -12.98 -16.16
C LYS A 276 -2.46 -11.64 -16.62
N HIS A 277 -2.64 -11.36 -17.91
CA HIS A 277 -2.28 -10.08 -18.51
C HIS A 277 -3.06 -9.92 -19.82
N CYS A 278 -3.72 -8.78 -20.00
CA CYS A 278 -4.37 -8.50 -21.27
C CYS A 278 -3.32 -8.02 -22.29
N LEU A 279 -3.02 -8.85 -23.28
CA LEU A 279 -2.14 -8.48 -24.41
C LEU A 279 -2.75 -7.42 -25.35
N PHE A 280 -4.02 -7.04 -25.13
CA PHE A 280 -4.78 -6.14 -25.98
C PHE A 280 -5.30 -4.93 -25.19
N GLY A 281 -4.39 -4.11 -24.68
CA GLY A 281 -4.66 -2.70 -24.37
C GLY A 281 -4.34 -1.83 -25.59
N LEU A 282 -5.30 -1.69 -26.51
CA LEU A 282 -5.34 -0.66 -27.56
C LEU A 282 -6.69 0.04 -27.51
#